data_AF-A0A1F6CMU3-F1
#
_entry.id   AF-A0A1F6CMU3-F1
#
_cell.length_a   1.000
_cell.length_b   1.000
_cell.length_c   1.000
_cell.angle_alpha   90.00
_cell.angle_beta   90.00
_cell.angle_gamma   90.00
#
_symmetry.space_group_name_H-M   'P 1'
#
loop_
_entity.id
_entity.type
_entity.pdbx_description
1 polymer ?
#
loop_
_entity_poly.entity_id
_entity_poly.type
_entity_poly.pdbx_seq_one_letter_code
_entity_poly.pdbx_strand_id
1 'polypeptide(L)'
;MNTFRAVKIGLAWITSTYVLCYVILGLIPASRPSLLPYILHLNVGPVENIFTLGNFIVGLILWNVIVGAGIWWIGFLSSYIKD
;
A
#
# COMPACT_ATOMS: atom_id res chain seq x y z
N MET A 1 20.56 10.16 0.08
CA MET A 1 20.17 8.99 0.91
C MET A 1 20.41 7.73 0.10
N ASN A 2 21.01 6.67 0.67
CA ASN A 2 21.24 5.42 -0.07
C ASN A 2 19.88 4.75 -0.42
N THR A 3 19.68 4.39 -1.69
CA THR A 3 18.46 3.73 -2.21
C THR A 3 18.07 2.50 -1.39
N PHE A 4 19.03 1.68 -0.97
CA PHE A 4 18.76 0.49 -0.15
C PHE A 4 18.22 0.84 1.24
N ARG A 5 18.73 1.91 1.86
CA ARG A 5 18.20 2.42 3.13
C ARG A 5 16.79 2.98 2.93
N ALA A 6 16.54 3.68 1.83
CA ALA A 6 15.22 4.19 1.48
C ALA A 6 14.19 3.06 1.30
N VAL A 7 14.58 1.98 0.60
CA VAL A 7 13.73 0.79 0.42
C VAL A 7 13.37 0.17 1.78
N LYS A 8 14.32 -0.02 2.69
CA LYS A 8 14.02 -0.57 4.03
C LYS A 8 13.03 0.29 4.82
N ILE A 9 13.22 1.61 4.80
CA ILE A 9 12.29 2.55 5.46
C ILE A 9 10.91 2.46 4.81
N GLY A 10 10.85 2.45 3.49
CA GLY A 10 9.61 2.32 2.72
C GLY A 10 8.86 1.02 3.01
N LEU A 11 9.57 -0.11 3.09
CA LEU A 11 8.99 -1.42 3.43
C LEU A 11 8.42 -1.45 4.86
N ALA A 12 9.13 -0.88 5.83
CA ALA A 12 8.63 -0.75 7.19
C ALA A 12 7.35 0.11 7.24
N TRP A 13 7.39 1.27 6.56
CA TRP A 13 6.26 2.19 6.48
C TRP A 13 5.03 1.57 5.81
N ILE A 14 5.18 0.94 4.64
CA ILE A 14 4.05 0.36 3.92
C ILE A 14 3.46 -0.82 4.67
N THR A 15 4.29 -1.63 5.32
CA THR A 15 3.82 -2.75 6.15
C THR A 15 2.95 -2.22 7.30
N SER A 16 3.42 -1.23 8.07
CA SER A 16 2.63 -0.66 9.16
C SER A 16 1.33 0.00 8.66
N THR A 17 1.42 0.73 7.57
CA THR A 17 0.28 1.47 7.01
C THR A 17 -0.77 0.49 6.47
N TYR A 18 -0.34 -0.54 5.74
CA TYR A 18 -1.23 -1.56 5.18
C TYR A 18 -2.00 -2.30 6.29
N VAL A 19 -1.30 -2.72 7.35
CA VAL A 19 -1.93 -3.39 8.50
C VAL A 19 -3.00 -2.50 9.11
N LEU A 20 -2.68 -1.23 9.38
CA LEU A 20 -3.64 -0.28 9.95
C LEU A 20 -4.85 -0.07 9.03
N CYS A 21 -4.63 0.17 7.74
CA CYS A 21 -5.71 0.35 6.77
C CYS A 21 -6.61 -0.88 6.68
N TYR A 22 -6.01 -2.08 6.63
CA TYR A 22 -6.76 -3.33 6.52
C TYR A 22 -7.62 -3.59 7.76
N VAL A 23 -7.06 -3.35 8.95
CA VAL A 23 -7.79 -3.51 10.22
C VAL A 23 -8.95 -2.54 10.33
N ILE A 24 -8.74 -1.24 10.03
CA ILE A 24 -9.80 -0.22 10.10
C ILE A 24 -10.94 -0.57 9.14
N LEU A 25 -10.64 -0.84 7.87
CA LEU A 25 -11.67 -1.14 6.87
C LEU A 25 -12.32 -2.51 7.10
N GLY A 26 -11.59 -3.46 7.68
CA GLY A 26 -12.10 -4.78 8.05
C GLY A 26 -13.06 -4.75 9.23
N LEU A 27 -12.68 -4.08 10.33
CA LEU A 27 -13.46 -4.01 11.57
C LEU A 27 -14.56 -2.95 11.55
N ILE A 28 -14.45 -1.93 10.69
CA ILE A 28 -15.42 -0.84 10.59
C ILE A 28 -15.99 -0.79 9.15
N PRO A 29 -16.91 -1.71 8.77
CA PRO A 29 -17.46 -1.76 7.42
C PRO A 29 -18.13 -0.46 6.96
N ALA A 30 -18.72 0.30 7.89
CA ALA A 30 -19.34 1.60 7.62
C ALA A 30 -18.36 2.66 7.08
N SER A 31 -17.05 2.49 7.30
CA SER A 31 -16.02 3.40 6.78
C SER A 31 -15.68 3.15 5.29
N ARG A 32 -16.04 2.00 4.74
CA ARG A 32 -15.70 1.61 3.36
C ARG A 32 -16.30 2.54 2.30
N PRO A 33 -17.61 2.83 2.28
CA PRO A 33 -18.20 3.70 1.25
C PRO A 33 -17.71 5.15 1.33
N SER A 34 -17.25 5.61 2.50
CA SER A 34 -16.70 6.96 2.67
C SER A 34 -15.20 7.07 2.41
N LEU A 35 -14.43 5.98 2.53
CA LEU A 35 -12.96 6.02 2.36
C LEU A 35 -12.48 5.43 1.03
N LEU A 36 -13.06 4.31 0.59
CA LEU A 36 -12.57 3.60 -0.60
C LEU A 36 -12.63 4.45 -1.89
N PRO A 37 -13.66 5.29 -2.12
CA PRO A 37 -13.66 6.16 -3.31
C PRO A 37 -12.49 7.14 -3.36
N TYR A 38 -12.05 7.66 -2.22
CA TYR A 38 -10.91 8.59 -2.15
C TYR A 38 -9.57 7.86 -2.24
N ILE A 39 -9.45 6.68 -1.63
CA ILE A 39 -8.20 5.90 -1.65
C ILE A 39 -7.96 5.28 -3.03
N LEU A 40 -9.01 4.71 -3.64
CA LEU A 40 -8.90 3.95 -4.89
C LEU A 40 -9.22 4.77 -6.14
N HIS A 41 -9.79 5.97 -6.00
CA HIS A 41 -10.31 6.77 -7.12
C HIS A 41 -11.34 6.00 -7.96
N LEU A 42 -12.12 5.12 -7.30
CA LEU A 42 -13.13 4.26 -7.91
C LEU A 42 -14.44 4.32 -7.14
N ASN A 43 -15.56 4.42 -7.86
CA ASN A 43 -16.87 4.23 -7.25
C ASN A 43 -17.10 2.73 -7.03
N VAL A 44 -16.79 2.27 -5.82
CA VAL A 44 -17.05 0.91 -5.39
C VAL A 44 -18.45 0.85 -4.81
N GLY A 45 -19.33 0.03 -5.41
CA GLY A 45 -20.66 -0.28 -4.85
C GLY A 45 -20.57 -0.97 -3.48
N PRO A 46 -21.66 -1.55 -2.96
CA PRO A 46 -21.62 -2.33 -1.72
C PRO A 46 -20.56 -3.43 -1.83
N VAL A 47 -19.43 -3.22 -1.16
CA VAL A 47 -18.29 -4.13 -1.28
C VAL A 47 -18.61 -5.38 -0.47
N GLU A 48 -18.68 -6.53 -1.13
CA GLU A 48 -18.70 -7.84 -0.46
C GLU A 48 -17.57 -7.92 0.57
N ASN A 49 -17.73 -8.75 1.59
CA ASN A 49 -16.71 -8.83 2.64
C ASN A 49 -15.44 -9.54 2.15
N ILE A 50 -14.55 -8.78 1.51
CA ILE A 50 -13.25 -9.22 1.00
C ILE A 50 -12.15 -9.20 2.07
N PHE A 51 -12.49 -8.87 3.32
CA PHE A 51 -11.54 -8.77 4.43
C PHE A 51 -11.27 -10.14 5.07
N THR A 52 -10.64 -11.03 4.32
CA THR A 52 -10.23 -12.37 4.77
C THR A 52 -8.73 -12.43 5.06
N LEU A 53 -8.29 -13.39 5.89
CA LEU A 53 -6.86 -13.56 6.18
C LEU A 53 -6.03 -13.81 4.90
N GLY A 54 -6.58 -14.54 3.93
CA GLY A 54 -5.91 -14.77 2.64
C GLY A 54 -5.68 -13.47 1.87
N ASN A 55 -6.72 -12.63 1.75
CA ASN A 55 -6.61 -11.34 1.07
C ASN A 55 -5.67 -10.37 1.80
N PHE A 56 -5.62 -10.43 3.13
CA PHE A 56 -4.65 -9.68 3.94
C PHE A 56 -3.21 -10.06 3.58
N ILE A 57 -2.89 -11.35 3.57
CA ILE A 57 -1.52 -11.83 3.29
C ILE A 57 -1.12 -11.46 1.85
N VAL A 58 -1.99 -11.74 0.88
CA VAL A 58 -1.71 -11.44 -0.54
C VAL A 58 -1.51 -9.95 -0.75
N GLY A 59 -2.39 -9.11 -0.19
CA GLY A 59 -2.24 -7.66 -0.30
C GLY A 59 -1.00 -7.14 0.40
N LEU A 60 -0.65 -7.65 1.59
CA LEU A 60 0.56 -7.24 2.31
C LEU A 60 1.83 -7.52 1.48
N ILE A 61 1.91 -8.69 0.85
CA ILE A 61 3.02 -9.05 -0.05
C ILE A 61 3.03 -8.11 -1.24
N LEU A 62 1.89 -7.94 -1.91
CA LEU A 62 1.76 -7.10 -3.10
C LEU A 62 2.21 -5.66 -2.85
N TRP A 63 1.73 -5.04 -1.77
CA TRP A 63 2.06 -3.65 -1.44
C TRP A 63 3.54 -3.46 -1.07
N ASN A 64 4.16 -4.43 -0.38
CA ASN A 64 5.59 -4.39 -0.11
C ASN A 64 6.42 -4.46 -1.40
N VAL A 65 6.04 -5.35 -2.34
CA VAL A 65 6.71 -5.46 -3.64
C VAL A 65 6.57 -4.15 -4.42
N ILE A 66 5.38 -3.58 -4.51
CA ILE A 66 5.12 -2.32 -5.24
C ILE A 66 5.95 -1.18 -4.66
N VAL A 67 5.94 -0.98 -3.34
CA VAL A 67 6.68 0.12 -2.71
C VAL A 67 8.19 -0.09 -2.80
N GLY A 68 8.66 -1.31 -2.55
CA GLY A 68 10.08 -1.64 -2.69
C GLY A 68 10.59 -1.38 -4.11
N ALA A 69 9.87 -1.85 -5.12
CA ALA A 69 10.19 -1.63 -6.53
C ALA A 69 10.12 -0.15 -6.91
N GLY A 70 9.09 0.58 -6.46
CA GLY A 70 8.92 2.00 -6.74
C GLY A 70 10.05 2.87 -6.18
N ILE A 71 10.44 2.65 -4.92
CA ILE A 71 11.56 3.39 -4.31
C ILE A 71 12.88 3.03 -4.97
N TRP A 72 13.10 1.76 -5.28
CA TRP A 72 14.28 1.35 -6.03
C TRP A 72 14.34 2.02 -7.40
N TRP A 73 13.21 2.06 -8.12
CA TRP A 73 13.09 2.69 -9.43
C TRP A 73 13.40 4.19 -9.38
N ILE A 74 12.91 4.90 -8.37
CA ILE A 74 13.26 6.31 -8.14
C ILE A 74 14.78 6.46 -7.96
N GLY A 75 15.39 5.60 -7.15
CA GLY A 75 16.83 5.57 -6.96
C GLY A 75 17.58 5.30 -8.26
N PHE A 76 17.11 4.37 -9.09
CA PHE A 76 17.66 4.09 -10.41
C PHE A 76 17.57 5.32 -11.32
N LEU A 77 16.38 5.91 -11.49
CA LEU A 77 16.18 7.09 -12.34
C LEU A 77 17.04 8.28 -11.90
N SER A 78 17.26 8.47 -10.60
CA SER A 78 18.11 9.56 -10.08
C SER A 78 19.58 9.48 -10.53
N SER A 79 20.03 8.33 -11.03
CA SER A 79 21.37 8.19 -11.61
C SER A 79 21.45 8.63 -13.08
N TYR A 80 20.32 8.62 -13.79
CA TYR A 80 20.21 8.98 -15.21
C TYR A 80 19.69 10.40 -15.41
N ILE A 81 18.76 10.84 -14.57
CA ILE A 81 18.20 12.20 -14.60
C ILE A 81 19.01 13.02 -13.61
N LYS A 82 19.99 13.73 -14.13
CA LYS A 82 20.75 14.75 -13.39
C LYS A 82 20.15 16.09 -13.76
N ASP A 83 19.77 16.87 -12.75
CA ASP A 83 19.46 18.30 -12.93
C ASP A 83 20.62 19.02 -13.64
#